data_AF-A0A848IFD9-F1
#
_entry.id   AF-A0A848IFD9-F1
#
_cell.length_a   1.000
_cell.length_b   1.000
_cell.length_c   1.000
_cell.angle_alpha   90.00
_cell.angle_beta   90.00
_cell.angle_gamma   90.00
#
_symmetry.space_group_name_H-M   'P 1'
#
loop_
_entity.id
_entity.type
_entity.pdbx_description
1 polymer ?
#
loop_
_entity_poly.entity_id
_entity_poly.type
_entity_poly.pdbx_seq_one_letter_code
_entity_poly.pdbx_strand_id
1 'polypeptide(L)'
;MCGIYINADPILYESRTRSLRIHGVITTVRLENLFWDVLHEIAARESMTTSQFAVKLYDELIALRGEMPTNFASFLRVCCLRYLSMRAEKGSSAPDAAPEPAAEVSEARPRILKTV
;
A
#
# COMPACT_ATOMS: atom_id res chain seq x y z
N MET A 1 20.72 9.25 5.67
CA MET A 1 19.61 8.85 4.79
C MET A 1 19.56 7.33 4.82
N CYS A 2 18.53 6.74 5.42
CA CYS A 2 18.51 5.31 5.73
C CYS A 2 18.54 4.44 4.47
N GLY A 3 19.20 3.28 4.54
CA GLY A 3 19.31 2.32 3.42
C GLY A 3 17.96 1.85 2.87
N ILE A 4 16.88 2.02 3.62
CA ILE A 4 15.49 1.76 3.20
C ILE A 4 15.13 2.51 1.89
N TYR A 5 15.63 3.73 1.68
CA TYR A 5 15.27 4.54 0.51
C TYR A 5 16.25 4.41 -0.66
N ILE A 6 17.50 4.04 -0.39
CA ILE A 6 18.59 4.01 -1.39
C ILE A 6 18.80 2.59 -1.95
N ASN A 7 18.50 1.56 -1.17
CA ASN A 7 18.70 0.16 -1.57
C ASN A 7 17.47 -0.45 -2.27
N ALA A 8 16.57 0.37 -2.80
CA ALA A 8 15.49 -0.13 -3.63
C ALA A 8 16.08 -0.78 -4.89
N ASP A 9 15.60 -1.97 -5.24
CA ASP A 9 16.02 -2.65 -6.47
C ASP A 9 15.80 -1.70 -7.68
N PRO A 10 16.85 -1.39 -8.46
CA PRO A 10 16.75 -0.50 -9.61
C PRO A 10 15.64 -0.83 -10.59
N ILE A 11 15.28 -2.11 -10.70
CA ILE A 11 14.20 -2.53 -11.60
C ILE A 11 12.86 -1.91 -11.20
N LEU A 12 12.62 -1.61 -9.93
CA LEU A 12 11.32 -1.15 -9.43
C LEU A 12 10.97 0.27 -9.87
N TYR A 13 11.97 1.16 -9.97
CA TYR A 13 11.77 2.55 -10.42
C TYR A 13 12.09 2.75 -11.90
N GLU A 14 12.49 1.70 -12.62
CA GLU A 14 12.62 1.75 -14.07
C GLU A 14 11.25 1.93 -14.73
N SER A 15 11.17 2.88 -15.67
CA SER A 15 9.95 3.19 -16.40
C SER A 15 9.69 2.21 -17.55
N ARG A 16 8.56 1.54 -17.52
CA ARG A 16 8.06 0.67 -18.59
C ARG A 16 6.83 1.25 -19.27
N THR A 17 6.86 1.28 -20.60
CA THR A 17 5.71 1.67 -21.43
C THR A 17 4.89 0.45 -21.83
N ARG A 18 3.57 0.55 -21.68
CA ARG A 18 2.61 -0.46 -22.15
C ARG A 18 1.47 0.22 -22.92
N SER A 19 0.99 -0.46 -23.95
CA SER A 19 -0.20 -0.05 -24.70
C SER A 19 -1.44 -0.67 -24.07
N LEU A 20 -2.41 0.16 -23.72
CA LEU A 20 -3.71 -0.24 -23.20
C LEU A 20 -4.77 0.08 -24.25
N ARG A 21 -5.73 -0.84 -24.46
CA ARG A 21 -6.86 -0.58 -25.34
C ARG A 21 -8.04 -0.11 -24.49
N ILE A 22 -8.38 1.17 -24.61
CA ILE A 22 -9.48 1.82 -23.89
C ILE A 22 -10.52 2.25 -24.93
N HIS A 23 -11.74 1.68 -24.88
CA HIS A 23 -12.82 1.96 -25.86
C HIS A 23 -12.38 1.87 -27.33
N GLY A 24 -11.52 0.91 -27.64
CA GLY A 24 -11.00 0.70 -29.00
C GLY A 24 -9.82 1.60 -29.39
N VAL A 25 -9.51 2.64 -28.60
CA VAL A 25 -8.34 3.50 -28.77
C VAL A 25 -7.14 2.88 -28.06
N ILE A 26 -5.99 2.85 -28.73
CA ILE A 26 -4.73 2.40 -28.12
C ILE A 26 -4.09 3.58 -27.40
N THR A 27 -4.15 3.55 -26.07
CA THR A 27 -3.56 4.53 -25.18
C THR A 27 -2.22 4.01 -24.67
N THR A 28 -1.15 4.75 -24.94
CA THR A 28 0.19 4.40 -24.47
C THR A 28 0.43 5.00 -23.09
N VAL A 29 0.76 4.16 -22.12
CA VAL A 29 0.98 4.59 -20.72
C VAL A 29 2.39 4.19 -20.28
N ARG A 30 3.13 5.13 -19.69
CA ARG A 30 4.47 4.90 -19.11
C ARG A 30 4.40 5.03 -17.58
N LEU A 31 4.72 3.94 -16.89
CA LEU A 31 4.79 3.84 -15.44
C LEU A 31 6.03 3.06 -15.01
N GLU A 32 6.47 3.29 -13.79
CA GLU A 32 7.53 2.54 -13.13
C GLU A 32 7.06 1.09 -12.87
N ASN A 33 7.98 0.12 -12.86
CA ASN A 33 7.62 -1.30 -12.70
C ASN A 33 6.84 -1.57 -11.39
N LEU A 34 7.21 -0.90 -10.30
CA LEU A 34 6.48 -1.03 -9.04
C LEU A 34 4.98 -0.68 -9.18
N PHE A 35 4.63 0.34 -9.96
CA PHE A 35 3.23 0.67 -10.19
C PHE A 35 2.53 -0.37 -11.07
N TRP A 36 3.22 -0.95 -12.05
CA TRP A 36 2.67 -2.06 -12.84
C TRP A 36 2.38 -3.29 -11.97
N ASP A 37 3.26 -3.60 -11.03
CA ASP A 37 3.12 -4.73 -10.11
C ASP A 37 1.94 -4.50 -9.16
N VAL A 38 1.82 -3.31 -8.59
CA VAL A 38 0.68 -2.95 -7.73
C VAL A 38 -0.64 -2.96 -8.51
N LEU A 39 -0.68 -2.43 -9.74
CA LEU A 39 -1.87 -2.53 -10.60
C LEU A 39 -2.24 -3.98 -10.91
N HIS A 40 -1.25 -4.85 -11.12
CA HIS A 40 -1.48 -6.27 -11.32
C HIS A 40 -2.06 -6.95 -10.08
N GLU A 41 -1.53 -6.62 -8.90
CA GLU A 41 -2.05 -7.14 -7.64
C GLU A 41 -3.52 -6.73 -7.40
N ILE A 42 -3.85 -5.45 -7.63
CA ILE A 42 -5.23 -4.95 -7.46
C ILE A 42 -6.17 -5.66 -8.44
N ALA A 43 -5.77 -5.74 -9.72
CA ALA A 43 -6.57 -6.39 -10.75
C ALA A 43 -6.81 -7.88 -10.42
N ALA A 44 -5.78 -8.60 -9.95
CA ALA A 44 -5.91 -10.00 -9.54
C ALA A 44 -6.91 -10.19 -8.39
N ARG A 45 -6.98 -9.26 -7.43
CA ARG A 45 -7.97 -9.30 -6.34
C ARG A 45 -9.40 -9.10 -6.82
N GLU A 46 -9.59 -8.31 -7.87
CA GLU A 46 -10.90 -8.11 -8.51
C GLU A 46 -11.20 -9.19 -9.57
N SER A 47 -10.35 -10.21 -9.71
CA SER A 47 -10.47 -11.24 -10.75
C SER A 47 -10.49 -10.65 -12.18
N MET A 48 -9.70 -9.60 -12.40
CA MET A 48 -9.56 -8.89 -13.68
C MET A 48 -8.10 -8.92 -14.16
N THR A 49 -7.90 -8.77 -15.46
CA THR A 49 -6.56 -8.45 -15.99
C THR A 49 -6.19 -7.00 -15.70
N THR A 50 -4.89 -6.69 -15.63
CA THR A 50 -4.42 -5.30 -15.44
C THR A 50 -4.99 -4.33 -16.48
N SER A 51 -5.18 -4.80 -17.72
CA SER A 51 -5.78 -3.98 -18.79
C SER A 51 -7.26 -3.72 -18.55
N GLN A 52 -8.04 -4.74 -18.17
CA GLN A 52 -9.46 -4.58 -17.83
C GLN A 52 -9.66 -3.65 -16.63
N PHE A 53 -8.84 -3.82 -15.59
CA PHE A 53 -8.88 -2.97 -14.41
C PHE A 53 -8.57 -1.50 -14.76
N ALA A 54 -7.55 -1.25 -15.60
CA ALA A 54 -7.23 0.09 -16.06
C ALA A 54 -8.38 0.72 -16.88
N VAL A 55 -9.05 -0.04 -17.75
CA VAL A 55 -10.22 0.46 -18.50
C VAL A 55 -11.37 0.81 -17.55
N LYS A 56 -11.69 -0.07 -16.58
CA LYS A 56 -12.74 0.20 -15.59
C LYS A 56 -12.46 1.47 -14.80
N LEU A 57 -11.23 1.66 -14.33
CA LEU A 57 -10.81 2.88 -13.64
C LEU A 57 -10.94 4.14 -14.50
N TYR A 58 -10.64 4.02 -15.80
CA TYR A 58 -10.81 5.11 -16.76
C TYR A 58 -12.29 5.50 -16.90
N ASP A 59 -13.18 4.50 -16.96
CA ASP A 59 -14.62 4.69 -17.09
C ASP A 59 -15.23 5.36 -15.85
N GLU A 60 -14.86 4.87 -14.66
CA GLU A 60 -15.29 5.46 -13.40
C GLU A 60 -14.80 6.91 -13.26
N LEU A 61 -13.57 7.21 -13.72
CA LEU A 61 -13.03 8.56 -13.68
C LEU A 61 -13.78 9.52 -14.60
N ILE A 62 -14.17 9.08 -15.80
CA ILE A 62 -15.01 9.86 -16.72
C ILE A 62 -16.41 10.06 -16.12
N ALA A 63 -17.02 9.01 -15.56
CA ALA A 63 -18.34 9.10 -14.95
C ALA A 63 -18.36 10.11 -13.79
N LEU A 64 -17.28 10.21 -13.02
CA LEU A 64 -17.17 11.13 -11.89
C LEU A 64 -16.89 12.58 -12.32
N ARG A 65 -16.02 12.80 -13.32
CA ARG A 65 -15.56 14.15 -13.71
C ARG A 65 -16.32 14.75 -14.89
N GLY A 66 -17.01 13.94 -15.68
CA GLY A 66 -17.73 14.35 -16.89
C GLY A 66 -16.82 14.67 -18.09
N GLU A 67 -15.50 14.47 -17.96
CA GLU A 67 -14.52 14.78 -19.01
C GLU A 67 -13.41 13.73 -19.09
N MET A 68 -12.73 13.70 -20.24
CA MET A 68 -11.63 12.78 -20.49
C MET A 68 -10.41 13.13 -19.61
N PRO A 69 -9.78 12.15 -18.94
CA PRO A 69 -8.63 12.42 -18.08
C PRO A 69 -7.43 12.96 -18.88
N THR A 70 -6.96 14.16 -18.55
CA THR A 70 -5.76 14.75 -19.17
C THR A 70 -4.46 14.07 -18.75
N ASN A 71 -4.43 13.41 -17.58
CA ASN A 71 -3.24 12.74 -17.05
C ASN A 71 -3.56 11.39 -16.40
N PHE A 72 -3.95 10.42 -17.24
CA PHE A 72 -4.30 9.07 -16.79
C PHE A 72 -3.13 8.33 -16.11
N ALA A 73 -1.88 8.55 -16.55
CA ALA A 73 -0.71 7.94 -15.93
C ALA A 73 -0.51 8.41 -14.48
N SER A 74 -0.62 9.71 -14.21
CA SER A 74 -0.55 10.23 -12.83
C SER A 74 -1.70 9.71 -11.97
N PHE A 75 -2.90 9.60 -12.53
CA PHE A 75 -4.04 9.02 -11.82
C PHE A 75 -3.76 7.58 -11.39
N LEU A 76 -3.21 6.73 -12.27
CA LEU A 76 -2.87 5.35 -11.92
C LEU A 76 -1.82 5.26 -10.80
N ARG A 77 -0.81 6.14 -10.80
CA ARG A 77 0.17 6.22 -9.70
C ARG A 77 -0.49 6.56 -8.37
N VAL A 78 -1.36 7.57 -8.36
CA VAL A 78 -2.10 7.97 -7.15
C VAL A 78 -3.03 6.85 -6.69
N CYS A 79 -3.70 6.15 -7.61
CA CYS A 79 -4.55 5.00 -7.29
C CYS A 79 -3.77 3.90 -6.55
N CYS A 80 -2.59 3.53 -7.06
CA CYS A 80 -1.72 2.54 -6.42
C CYS A 80 -1.29 2.97 -5.01
N LEU A 81 -0.88 4.22 -4.84
CA LEU A 81 -0.45 4.73 -3.54
C LEU A 81 -1.61 4.71 -2.53
N ARG A 82 -2.80 5.16 -2.93
CA ARG A 82 -3.99 5.11 -2.07
C ARG A 82 -4.36 3.68 -1.66
N TYR A 83 -4.27 2.74 -2.59
CA TYR A 83 -4.51 1.32 -2.30
C TYR A 83 -3.52 0.78 -1.26
N LEU A 84 -2.23 1.06 -1.40
CA LEU A 84 -1.22 0.61 -0.44
C LEU A 84 -1.42 1.25 0.94
N SER A 85 -1.72 2.55 1.00
CA SER A 85 -2.04 3.25 2.26
C SER A 85 -3.23 2.63 2.98
N MET A 86 -4.35 2.41 2.28
CA MET A 86 -5.56 1.82 2.85
C MET A 86 -5.32 0.39 3.37
N ARG A 87 -4.43 -0.37 2.72
CA ARG A 87 -4.05 -1.70 3.17
C ARG A 87 -3.16 -1.69 4.41
N ALA A 88 -2.24 -0.74 4.51
CA ALA A 88 -1.41 -0.57 5.70
C ALA A 88 -2.29 -0.25 6.93
N GLU A 89 -3.26 0.65 6.76
CA GLU A 89 -4.24 0.99 7.81
C GLU A 89 -5.06 -0.24 8.25
N LYS A 90 -5.54 -1.05 7.30
CA LYS A 90 -6.28 -2.29 7.60
C LYS A 90 -5.41 -3.38 8.23
N GLY A 91 -4.10 -3.37 7.99
CA GLY A 91 -3.13 -4.28 8.62
C GLY A 91 -2.78 -3.89 10.05
N SER A 92 -2.90 -2.61 10.41
CA SER A 92 -2.66 -2.11 11.77
C SER A 92 -3.88 -2.20 12.71
N SER A 93 -5.03 -2.70 12.25
CA SER A 93 -6.23 -2.89 13.08
C SER A 93 -6.35 -4.29 13.70
N ALA A 94 -5.28 -5.09 13.73
CA ALA A 94 -5.18 -6.22 14.65
C ALA A 94 -4.87 -5.66 16.05
N PRO A 95 -5.56 -6.11 17.12
CA PRO A 95 -5.26 -5.60 18.46
C PRO A 95 -3.86 -6.05 18.81
N ASP A 96 -3.01 -5.08 19.15
CA ASP A 96 -1.79 -5.32 19.91
C ASP A 96 -2.24 -5.82 21.30
N ALA A 97 -2.56 -7.11 21.36
CA ALA A 97 -2.90 -7.83 22.57
C ALA A 97 -1.78 -8.82 22.84
N ALA A 98 -0.79 -8.35 23.59
CA ALA A 98 -0.12 -9.19 24.56
C ALA A 98 0.18 -8.37 25.83
N PRO A 99 0.15 -9.03 26.99
CA PRO A 99 -0.27 -8.44 28.25
C PRO A 99 0.91 -7.96 29.10
N GLU A 100 0.70 -6.94 29.92
CA GLU A 100 1.47 -6.80 31.15
C GLU A 100 1.22 -8.02 32.04
N PRO A 101 2.27 -8.47 32.74
CA PRO A 101 2.11 -8.47 34.18
C PRO A 101 3.23 -7.65 34.81
N ALA A 102 2.81 -6.56 35.46
CA ALA A 102 3.61 -5.86 36.45
C ALA A 102 4.12 -6.88 37.49
N ALA A 103 5.43 -6.86 37.70
CA ALA A 103 6.11 -7.68 38.68
C ALA A 103 5.55 -7.42 40.09
N GLU A 104 5.07 -8.48 40.75
CA GLU A 104 5.00 -8.56 42.20
C GLU A 104 6.42 -8.45 42.76
N VAL A 105 6.72 -7.33 43.43
CA VAL A 105 7.86 -7.27 44.36
C VAL A 105 7.29 -7.39 45.77
N SER A 106 7.33 -8.63 46.27
CA SER A 106 7.10 -8.97 47.67
C SER A 106 8.26 -8.45 48.52
N GLU A 107 8.04 -7.39 49.29
CA GLU A 107 9.00 -6.89 50.28
C GLU A 107 8.59 -7.41 51.67
N ALA A 108 9.04 -8.62 52.00
CA ALA A 108 8.93 -9.19 53.34
C ALA A 108 10.13 -8.77 54.22
N ARG A 109 9.85 -7.98 55.26
CA ARG A 109 10.75 -7.51 56.31
C ARG A 109 11.58 -8.62 56.99
N PRO A 110 12.85 -8.37 57.36
CA PRO A 110 13.47 -9.02 58.51
C PRO A 110 13.22 -8.22 59.80
N ARG A 111 12.63 -8.87 60.81
CA ARG A 111 12.52 -8.39 62.20
C ARG A 111 13.90 -8.38 62.84
N ILE A 112 14.38 -7.21 63.27
CA ILE A 112 15.54 -7.10 64.17
C ILE A 112 15.02 -7.24 65.60
N LEU A 113 15.30 -8.39 66.21
CA LEU A 113 15.13 -8.62 67.64
C LEU A 113 16.22 -7.82 68.36
N LYS A 114 15.87 -6.79 69.14
CA LYS A 114 16.77 -6.21 70.13
C LYS A 114 16.43 -6.77 71.50
N THR A 115 17.33 -7.59 72.00
CA THR A 115 17.54 -7.92 73.41
C THR A 115 17.91 -6.65 74.18
N VAL A 116 17.12 -6.25 75.19
CA VAL A 116 17.49 -5.97 76.60
C VAL A 116 16.21 -6.03 77.43
#